data_AF-A0A9X4S9X7-F1
#
_entry.id   AF-A0A9X4S9X7-F1
#
_cell.length_a   1.000
_cell.length_b   1.000
_cell.length_c   1.000
_cell.angle_alpha   90.00
_cell.angle_beta   90.00
_cell.angle_gamma   90.00
#
_symmetry.space_group_name_H-M   'P 1'
#
loop_
_entity.id
_entity.type
_entity.pdbx_description
1 polymer ?
#
loop_
_entity_poly.entity_id
_entity_poly.type
_entity_poly.pdbx_seq_one_letter_code
_entity_poly.pdbx_strand_id
1 'polypeptide(L)' 'MWLVVGGPLLVVIASIVTAVIAVKGADPVLDKEDYERNLQAARSLQGQARIDALIQLQPAHQARNHAASPVIPATR' A
#
# COMPACT_ATOMS: atom_id res chain seq x y z
N MET A 1 -22.08 -24.45 -30.36
CA MET A 1 -22.16 -24.32 -28.89
C MET A 1 -20.79 -24.14 -28.20
N TRP A 2 -19.73 -24.81 -28.65
CA TRP A 2 -18.39 -24.71 -28.04
C TRP A 2 -17.83 -23.30 -27.91
N LEU A 3 -17.94 -22.46 -28.95
CA LEU A 3 -17.44 -21.08 -28.88
C LEU A 3 -18.30 -20.17 -27.98
N VAL A 4 -19.58 -20.50 -27.81
CA VAL A 4 -20.53 -19.73 -26.99
C VAL A 4 -20.35 -20.03 -25.51
N VAL A 5 -20.01 -21.26 -25.15
CA VAL A 5 -19.78 -21.68 -23.76
C VAL A 5 -18.30 -21.58 -23.38
N GLY A 6 -17.42 -21.95 -24.30
CA GLY A 6 -15.97 -21.98 -24.08
C GLY A 6 -15.36 -20.59 -23.88
N GLY A 7 -15.85 -19.57 -24.61
CA GLY A 7 -15.41 -18.18 -24.43
C GLY A 7 -15.65 -17.68 -22.99
N PRO A 8 -16.90 -17.69 -22.50
CA PRO A 8 -17.20 -17.33 -21.12
C PRO A 8 -16.47 -18.20 -20.09
N LEU A 9 -16.39 -19.51 -20.31
CA LEU A 9 -15.70 -20.43 -19.39
C LEU A 9 -14.20 -20.08 -19.26
N LEU A 10 -13.53 -19.73 -20.35
CA LEU A 10 -12.14 -19.32 -20.34
C LEU A 10 -11.93 -18.02 -19.55
N VAL A 11 -12.85 -17.05 -19.68
CA VAL A 11 -12.79 -15.81 -18.89
C VAL A 11 -12.97 -16.09 -17.40
N VAL A 12 -13.89 -16.99 -17.03
CA VAL A 12 -14.06 -17.41 -15.63
C VAL A 12 -12.77 -18.01 -15.09
N ILE A 13 -12.15 -18.94 -15.81
CA ILE A 13 -10.87 -19.54 -15.42
C ILE A 13 -9.79 -18.47 -15.28
N ALA A 14 -9.66 -17.57 -16.26
CA ALA A 14 -8.70 -16.47 -16.22
C ALA A 14 -8.91 -15.57 -14.98
N SER A 15 -10.16 -15.23 -14.66
CA SER A 15 -10.48 -14.42 -13.48
C SER A 15 -10.08 -15.09 -12.17
N ILE A 16 -10.26 -16.41 -12.05
CA ILE A 16 -9.86 -17.18 -10.87
C ILE A 16 -8.33 -17.18 -10.77
N VAL A 17 -7.62 -17.41 -11.87
CA VAL A 17 -6.15 -17.36 -11.89
C VAL A 17 -5.65 -15.99 -11.46
N THR A 18 -6.22 -14.91 -11.98
CA THR A 18 -5.89 -13.55 -11.56
C THR A 18 -6.16 -13.32 -10.08
N ALA A 19 -7.29 -13.79 -9.55
CA ALA A 19 -7.61 -13.68 -8.13
C ALA A 19 -6.60 -14.43 -7.25
N VAL A 20 -6.17 -15.63 -7.66
CA VAL A 20 -5.14 -16.41 -6.94
C VAL A 20 -3.80 -15.66 -6.92
N ILE A 21 -3.39 -15.08 -8.05
CA ILE A 21 -2.17 -14.27 -8.11
C ILE A 21 -2.29 -13.06 -7.18
N ALA A 22 -3.42 -12.36 -7.20
CA ALA A 22 -3.66 -11.18 -6.38
C ALA A 22 -3.62 -11.50 -4.87
N VAL A 23 -4.21 -12.63 -4.44
CA VAL A 23 -4.21 -13.04 -3.03
C VAL A 23 -2.82 -13.49 -2.57
N LYS A 24 -2.08 -14.24 -3.40
CA LYS A 24 -0.75 -14.75 -3.04
C LYS A 24 0.34 -13.69 -3.09
N GLY A 25 0.19 -12.69 -3.96
CA GLY A 25 1.11 -11.56 -4.10
C GLY A 25 0.64 -10.29 -3.37
N ALA A 26 -0.38 -10.38 -2.51
CA ALA A 26 -0.82 -9.24 -1.72
C ALA A 26 0.26 -8.87 -0.70
N ASP A 27 0.60 -7.58 -0.65
CA ASP A 27 1.47 -7.05 0.39
C ASP A 27 0.87 -7.32 1.78
N PRO A 28 1.68 -7.64 2.79
CA PRO A 28 1.19 -7.89 4.14
C PRO A 28 0.54 -6.62 4.70
N VAL A 29 -0.47 -6.82 5.55
CA VAL A 29 -1.08 -5.71 6.31
C VAL A 29 -0.02 -5.14 7.23
N LEU A 30 0.12 -3.81 7.23
CA LEU A 30 1.06 -3.12 8.11
C LEU A 30 0.71 -3.41 9.57
N ASP A 31 1.70 -3.90 10.32
CA ASP A 31 1.56 -4.12 11.75
C ASP A 31 1.50 -2.77 12.49
N LYS A 32 0.55 -2.64 13.42
CA LYS A 32 0.33 -1.40 14.16
C LYS A 32 1.48 -1.10 15.12
N GLU A 33 2.04 -2.14 15.75
CA GLU A 33 3.13 -2.02 16.71
C GLU A 33 4.41 -1.61 16.00
N ASP A 34 4.66 -2.16 14.80
CA ASP A 34 5.78 -1.75 13.95
C ASP A 34 5.60 -0.30 13.47
N TYR A 35 4.40 0.10 13.05
CA TYR A 35 4.13 1.49 12.68
C TYR A 35 4.38 2.44 13.85
N GLU A 36 3.86 2.14 15.04
CA GLU A 36 4.06 2.97 16.24
C GLU A 36 5.53 3.04 16.65
N ARG A 37 6.27 1.93 16.56
CA ARG A 37 7.72 1.90 16.83
C ARG A 37 8.48 2.83 15.88
N ASN A 38 8.20 2.75 14.58
CA ASN A 38 8.83 3.62 13.59
C ASN A 38 8.46 5.09 13.80
N LEU A 39 7.21 5.37 14.19
CA LEU A 39 6.76 6.73 14.51
C LEU A 39 7.46 7.30 15.74
N GLN A 40 7.63 6.50 16.80
CA GLN A 40 8.39 6.89 17.99
C GLN A 40 9.87 7.13 17.66
N ALA A 41 10.48 6.25 16.87
CA ALA A 41 11.85 6.42 16.39
C ALA A 41 12.01 7.73 15.61
N ALA A 42 11.12 8.02 14.66
CA ALA A 42 11.12 9.26 13.90
C ALA A 42 10.96 10.50 14.80
N ARG A 43 10.11 10.43 15.84
CA ARG A 43 9.91 11.51 16.81
C ARG A 43 11.14 11.78 17.69
N SER A 44 11.98 10.76 17.92
CA SER A 44 13.20 10.89 18.73
C SER A 44 14.35 11.61 18.00
N LEU A 45 14.29 11.65 16.66
CA LEU A 45 15.25 12.38 15.83
C LEU A 45 15.08 13.90 15.95
N GLN A 46 16.08 14.66 15.50
CA GLN A 46 16.08 16.12 15.53
C GLN A 46 16.39 16.71 14.15
N GLY A 47 15.92 17.95 13.91
CA GLY A 47 16.18 18.69 12.68
C GLY A 47 15.65 17.99 11.43
N GLN A 48 16.41 18.06 10.34
CA GLN A 48 16.01 17.53 9.03
C GLN A 48 15.77 16.01 9.05
N ALA A 49 16.56 15.26 9.80
CA ALA A 49 16.43 13.81 9.89
C ALA A 49 15.05 13.37 10.43
N ARG A 50 14.47 14.14 11.36
CA ARG A 50 13.10 13.90 11.84
C ARG A 50 12.06 14.15 10.75
N ILE A 51 12.23 15.22 9.97
CA ILE A 51 11.30 15.60 8.92
C ILE A 51 11.26 14.51 7.84
N ASP A 52 12.43 14.07 7.39
CA ASP A 52 12.56 13.03 6.37
C ASP A 52 11.96 11.69 6.83
N ALA A 53 12.22 11.29 8.09
CA ALA A 53 11.66 10.07 8.66
C ALA A 53 10.12 10.12 8.79
N LEU A 54 9.56 11.28 9.16
CA LEU A 54 8.12 11.46 9.25
C LEU A 54 7.44 11.47 7.88
N ILE A 55 8.10 12.02 6.86
CA ILE A 55 7.65 11.97 5.47
C ILE A 55 7.54 10.53 4.96
N GLN A 56 8.50 9.66 5.31
CA GLN A 56 8.45 8.26 4.91
C GLN A 56 7.27 7.49 5.51
N LEU A 57 6.72 7.96 6.63
CA LEU A 57 5.52 7.38 7.27
C LEU A 57 4.20 7.95 6.73
N GLN A 58 4.24 8.75 5.66
CA GLN A 58 3.04 9.34 5.08
C GLN A 58 2.15 8.27 4.42
N PRO A 59 0.81 8.33 4.57
CA PRO A 59 -0.09 7.37 3.94
C PRO A 59 0.09 7.32 2.41
N ALA A 60 0.10 6.11 1.85
CA ALA A 60 0.37 5.89 0.43
C ALA A 60 -0.53 6.71 -0.51
N HIS A 61 -1.79 6.93 -0.14
CA HIS A 61 -2.73 7.73 -0.94
C HIS A 61 -2.38 9.22 -0.98
N GLN A 62 -1.67 9.74 0.02
CA GLN A 62 -1.20 11.12 0.08
C GLN A 62 0.15 11.28 -0.61
N ALA A 63 1.05 10.30 -0.48
CA ALA A 63 2.38 10.33 -1.09
C ALA A 63 2.36 10.26 -2.63
N ARG A 64 1.30 9.68 -3.22
CA ARG A 64 1.18 9.50 -4.68
C ARG A 64 0.58 10.71 -5.42
N ASN A 65 0.29 11.82 -4.72
CA ASN A 65 -0.28 13.00 -5.36
C ASN A 65 0.82 13.97 -5.81
N HIS A 66 0.99 14.15 -7.13
CA HIS A 66 1.97 15.09 -7.71
C HIS A 66 1.71 16.56 -7.36
N ALA A 67 0.48 16.91 -6.95
CA ALA A 67 0.14 18.25 -6.49
C ALA A 67 0.38 18.44 -4.98
N ALA A 68 0.63 17.35 -4.23
CA ALA A 68 0.92 17.43 -2.80
C ALA A 68 2.43 17.28 -2.58
N SER A 69 3.06 18.29 -1.98
CA SER A 69 4.39 18.11 -1.44
C SER A 69 4.35 17.11 -0.28
N PRO A 70 5.46 16.41 0.01
CA PRO A 70 5.52 15.54 1.18
C PRO A 70 5.19 16.34 2.44
N VAL A 71 4.14 15.93 3.16
CA VAL A 71 3.70 16.60 4.39
C VAL A 71 4.01 15.73 5.60
N ILE A 72 4.38 16.39 6.69
CA ILE A 72 4.53 15.71 7.98
C ILE A 72 3.16 15.17 8.38
N PRO A 73 3.02 13.87 8.68
CA PRO A 73 1.75 13.28 9.09
C PRO A 73 1.16 14.02 10.28
N ALA A 74 -0.07 14.52 10.13
CA ALA A 74 -0.79 15.14 11.23
C ALA A 74 -1.02 14.09 12.33
N THR A 75 -0.67 14.43 13.57
CA THR A 75 -1.02 13.59 14.72
C THR A 75 -2.51 13.77 14.95
N ARG A 76 -3.31 12.73 14.66
CA ARG A 76 -4.75 12.74 14.90
C ARG A 76 -5.06 12.26 16.31
#